data_AF-A0A932F5A3-F1
#
_entry.id   AF-A0A932F5A3-F1
#
_cell.length_a   1.000
_cell.length_b   1.000
_cell.length_c   1.000
_cell.angle_alpha   90.00
_cell.angle_beta   90.00
_cell.angle_gamma   90.00
#
_symmetry.space_group_name_H-M   'P 1'
#
loop_
_entity.id
_entity.type
_entity.pdbx_description
1 polymer ?
#
loop_
_entity_poly.entity_id
_entity_poly.type
_entity_poly.pdbx_seq_one_letter_code
_entity_poly.pdbx_strand_id
1 'polypeptide(L)' 'MKTYLVGGAVRDRLLGRPSGDRDWVVVGSTPEAMSALGYTPVGKDF' A
#
# COMPACT_ATOMS: atom_id res chain seq x y z
N MET A 1 6.98 9.65 -6.22
CA MET A 1 6.28 8.55 -5.52
C MET A 1 7.29 7.60 -4.89
N LYS A 2 7.15 7.35 -3.58
CA LYS A 2 7.80 6.23 -2.89
C LYS A 2 6.71 5.29 -2.38
N THR A 3 6.94 3.99 -2.48
CA THR A 3 5.95 2.95 -2.15
C THR A 3 6.54 2.02 -1.09
N TYR A 4 5.82 1.84 0.00
CA TYR A 4 6.27 1.08 1.16
C TYR A 4 5.31 -0.06 1.44
N LEU A 5 5.84 -1.27 1.55
CA LEU A 5 5.11 -2.39 2.14
C LEU A 5 5.03 -2.13 3.64
N VAL A 6 3.84 -2.23 4.22
CA VAL A 6 3.60 -1.95 5.64
C VAL A 6 2.81 -3.09 6.29
N GLY A 7 2.47 -2.90 7.56
CA GLY A 7 1.50 -3.75 8.25
C GLY A 7 1.96 -5.19 8.50
N GLY A 8 1.00 -6.11 8.43
CA GLY A 8 1.17 -7.52 8.79
C GLY A 8 2.27 -8.21 7.98
N ALA A 9 2.34 -7.96 6.67
CA ALA A 9 3.35 -8.54 5.80
C ALA A 9 4.80 -8.25 6.25
N VAL A 10 5.07 -7.03 6.75
CA VAL A 10 6.41 -6.68 7.26
C VAL A 10 6.69 -7.40 8.58
N ARG A 11 5.74 -7.35 9.53
CA ARG A 11 5.86 -8.03 10.82
C ARG A 11 6.08 -9.54 10.62
N ASP A 12 5.26 -10.18 9.79
CA ASP A 12 5.27 -11.63 9.64
C ASP A 12 6.58 -12.09 9.00
N ARG A 13 7.11 -11.32 8.03
CA ARG A 13 8.46 -11.55 7.51
C ARG A 13 9.55 -11.44 8.58
N LEU A 14 9.49 -10.41 9.43
CA LEU A 14 10.48 -10.20 10.50
C LEU A 14 10.40 -11.28 11.59
N LEU A 15 9.21 -11.82 11.84
CA LEU A 15 8.97 -12.87 12.84
C LEU A 15 9.03 -14.29 12.26
N GLY A 16 9.31 -14.46 10.97
CA GLY A 16 9.32 -15.77 10.31
C GLY A 16 7.96 -16.48 10.26
N ARG A 17 6.86 -15.73 10.29
CA ARG A 17 5.49 -16.24 10.20
C ARG A 17 5.04 -16.33 8.74
N PRO A 18 4.06 -17.18 8.42
CA PRO A 18 3.41 -17.16 7.11
C PRO A 18 2.89 -15.77 6.79
N SER A 19 3.14 -15.30 5.57
CA SER A 19 2.72 -13.98 5.13
C SER A 19 1.20 -13.94 4.89
N GLY A 20 0.52 -12.94 5.48
CA GLY A 20 -0.85 -12.57 5.12
C GLY A 20 -0.92 -11.58 3.95
N ASP A 21 -1.99 -10.78 3.93
CA ASP A 21 -2.22 -9.74 2.92
C ASP A 21 -1.10 -8.68 2.90
N ARG A 22 -0.94 -8.01 1.76
CA ARG A 22 0.07 -6.97 1.55
C ARG A 22 -0.57 -5.60 1.45
N ASP A 23 -0.39 -4.82 2.50
CA ASP A 23 -0.79 -3.42 2.55
C ASP A 23 0.35 -2.51 2.09
N TRP A 24 0.00 -1.49 1.31
CA TRP A 24 0.97 -0.55 0.74
C TRP A 24 0.62 0.88 1.11
N VAL A 25 1.64 1.67 1.43
CA VAL A 25 1.54 3.13 1.58
C VAL A 25 2.34 3.79 0.49
N VAL A 26 1.71 4.73 -0.21
CA VAL A 26 2.32 5.53 -1.25
C VAL A 26 2.47 6.96 -0.75
N VAL A 27 3.68 7.50 -0.77
CA VAL A 27 3.96 8.90 -0.37
C VAL A 27 4.58 9.70 -1.52
N GLY A 28 4.36 11.01 -1.49
CA GLY A 28 4.80 11.90 -2.57
C GLY A 28 4.10 11.58 -3.90
N SER A 29 2.80 11.31 -3.80
CA SER A 29 1.84 11.16 -4.91
C SER A 29 0.56 11.92 -4.56
N THR A 30 -0.35 12.08 -5.52
CA THR A 30 -1.71 12.63 -5.32
C THR A 30 -2.75 11.62 -5.81
N PRO A 31 -4.02 11.72 -5.37
CA PRO A 31 -5.09 10.85 -5.87
C PRO A 31 -5.26 10.88 -7.40
N GLU A 32 -5.06 12.04 -8.04
CA GLU A 32 -5.14 12.19 -9.49
C GLU A 32 -4.00 11.44 -10.19
N ALA A 33 -2.79 11.53 -9.64
CA ALA A 33 -1.64 10.78 -10.16
C ALA A 33 -1.87 9.27 -10.03
N MET A 34 -2.49 8.82 -8.94
CA MET A 34 -2.84 7.41 -8.74
C MET A 34 -3.96 6.96 -9.71
N SER A 35 -4.94 7.82 -9.97
CA SER A 35 -5.99 7.59 -10.96
C SER A 35 -5.42 7.51 -12.38
N ALA A 36 -4.46 8.37 -12.72
CA ALA A 36 -3.76 8.34 -14.02
C ALA A 36 -2.92 7.06 -14.22
N LEU A 37 -2.50 6.43 -13.13
CA LEU A 37 -1.86 5.11 -13.14
C LEU A 37 -2.86 3.95 -13.24
N GLY A 38 -4.16 4.23 -13.28
CA GLY A 38 -5.23 3.23 -13.42
C GLY A 38 -5.70 2.62 -12.10
N TYR A 39 -5.33 3.19 -10.95
CA TYR A 39 -5.89 2.76 -9.67
C TYR A 39 -7.29 3.34 -9.48
N THR A 40 -8.21 2.50 -9.01
CA THR A 40 -9.58 2.90 -8.69
C THR A 40 -9.69 3.26 -7.21
N PRO A 41 -10.18 4.47 -6.86
CA PRO A 41 -10.43 4.82 -5.47
C PRO A 41 -11.57 3.96 -4.91
N VAL A 42 -11.36 3.38 -3.74
CA VAL A 42 -12.37 2.62 -3.01
C VAL A 42 -12.59 3.31 -1.68
N GLY A 43 -13.80 3.86 -1.48
CA GLY A 43 -14.15 4.65 -0.30
C GLY A 43 -14.23 6.14 -0.57
N LYS A 44 -14.41 6.93 0.50
CA LYS A 44 -14.59 8.39 0.41
C LYS A 44 -13.27 9.16 0.36
N ASP A 45 -12.23 8.60 0.94
CA ASP A 45 -10.93 9.25 1.07
C ASP A 45 -9.87 8.42 0.34
N PHE A 46 -9.07 9.11 -0.47
CA PHE A 46 -7.89 8.57 -1.12
C PHE A 46 -6.67 9.40 -0.71
#